data_AF-A0A7H9VKS5-F1
#
_entry.id   AF-A0A7H9VKS5-F1
#
_cell.length_a   1.000
_cell.length_b   1.000
_cell.length_c   1.000
_cell.angle_alpha   90.00
_cell.angle_beta   90.00
_cell.angle_gamma   90.00
#
_symmetry.space_group_name_H-M   'P 1'
#
loop_
_entity.id
_entity.type
_entity.pdbx_description
1 polymer ?
#
loop_
_entity_poly.entity_id
_entity_poly.type
_entity_poly.pdbx_seq_one_letter_code
_entity_poly.pdbx_strand_id
1 'polypeptide(L)' 'MNKQKIERAAKVTDKLWANFQKAQECLRTFNVNGFGVLADRALLRNDMLAAKKALEAALQELDSFLLWPSDEDYGD' A
#
# COMPACT_ATOMS: atom_id res chain seq x y z
N MET A 1 18.12 17.00 14.34
CA MET A 1 17.40 15.77 14.73
C MET A 1 16.18 15.55 13.84
N ASN A 2 15.34 16.57 13.60
CA ASN A 2 14.11 16.47 12.79
C ASN A 2 14.32 16.05 11.32
N LYS A 3 15.31 16.61 10.61
CA LYS A 3 15.56 16.25 9.20
C LYS A 3 15.77 14.75 8.98
N GLN A 4 16.50 14.07 9.87
CA GLN A 4 16.71 12.62 9.75
C GLN A 4 15.43 11.82 10.02
N LYS A 5 14.56 12.28 10.92
CA LYS A 5 13.26 11.66 11.19
C LYS A 5 12.35 11.79 9.96
N ILE A 6 12.27 12.99 9.38
CA ILE A 6 11.50 13.28 8.16
C ILE A 6 12.02 12.45 6.98
N GLU A 7 13.34 12.39 6.76
CA GLU A 7 13.94 11.58 5.70
C GLU A 7 13.64 10.08 5.85
N ARG A 8 13.66 9.56 7.08
CA ARG A 8 13.29 8.16 7.34
C ARG A 8 11.81 7.91 7.07
N ALA A 9 10.95 8.81 7.54
CA ALA A 9 9.51 8.74 7.30
C ALA A 9 9.19 8.78 5.81
N ALA A 10 9.81 9.68 5.04
CA ALA A 10 9.67 9.76 3.59
C ALA A 10 10.00 8.42 2.91
N LYS A 11 11.12 7.78 3.29
CA LYS A 11 11.49 6.46 2.73
C LYS A 11 10.47 5.36 3.07
N VAL A 12 9.88 5.39 4.26
CA VAL A 12 8.81 4.43 4.63
C VAL A 12 7.56 4.73 3.82
N THR A 13 7.17 5.99 3.70
CA THR A 13 6.04 6.44 2.86
C THR A 13 6.20 6.01 1.40
N ASP A 14 7.39 6.13 0.82
CA ASP A 14 7.65 5.68 -0.56
C ASP A 14 7.38 4.18 -0.73
N LYS A 15 7.80 3.36 0.23
CA LYS A 15 7.54 1.91 0.21
C LYS A 15 6.05 1.59 0.41
N LEU A 16 5.39 2.28 1.34
CA LEU A 16 3.96 2.16 1.58
C LEU A 16 3.19 2.43 0.29
N TRP A 17 3.53 3.54 -0.37
CA TRP A 17 2.92 3.95 -1.63
C TRP A 17 3.16 2.93 -2.74
N ALA A 18 4.40 2.45 -2.90
CA ALA A 18 4.73 1.45 -3.91
C ALA A 18 3.95 0.13 -3.71
N ASN A 19 3.79 -0.34 -2.47
CA ASN A 19 3.00 -1.54 -2.18
C ASN A 19 1.49 -1.33 -2.37
N PHE A 20 0.99 -0.15 -2.01
CA PHE A 20 -0.40 0.23 -2.26
C PHE A 20 -0.72 0.29 -3.76
N GLN A 21 0.14 0.90 -4.57
CA GLN A 21 -0.03 0.94 -6.03
C GLN A 21 -0.05 -0.46 -6.64
N LYS A 22 0.86 -1.36 -6.23
CA LYS A 22 0.84 -2.76 -6.67
C LYS A 22 -0.48 -3.45 -6.33
N ALA A 23 -1.02 -3.22 -5.13
CA ALA A 23 -2.31 -3.78 -4.75
C ALA A 23 -3.44 -3.26 -5.64
N GLN A 24 -3.45 -1.96 -5.94
CA GLN A 24 -4.42 -1.38 -6.88
C GLN A 24 -4.30 -1.97 -8.28
N GLU A 25 -3.09 -2.13 -8.80
CA GLU A 25 -2.82 -2.72 -10.12
C GLU A 25 -3.36 -4.14 -10.22
N CYS A 26 -3.10 -4.98 -9.21
CA CYS A 26 -3.65 -6.33 -9.14
C CYS A 26 -5.19 -6.32 -9.20
N LEU A 27 -5.86 -5.37 -8.56
CA LEU A 27 -7.32 -5.33 -8.51
C LEU A 27 -7.99 -4.73 -9.76
N ARG A 28 -7.23 -4.21 -10.74
CA ARG A 28 -7.81 -3.65 -11.99
C ARG A 28 -8.52 -4.71 -12.84
N THR A 29 -8.26 -5.99 -12.61
CA THR A 29 -8.92 -7.12 -13.30
C THR A 29 -10.30 -7.44 -12.72
N PHE A 30 -10.69 -6.84 -11.59
CA PHE A 30 -11.99 -7.04 -10.95
C PHE A 30 -13.09 -6.23 -11.69
N ASN A 31 -13.56 -6.78 -12.80
CA ASN A 31 -14.67 -6.21 -13.58
C ASN A 31 -15.98 -6.98 -13.32
N VAL A 32 -17.07 -6.27 -13.04
CA VAL A 32 -18.40 -6.86 -12.80
C VAL A 32 -19.46 -6.18 -13.66
N ASN A 33 -20.51 -6.92 -14.04
CA ASN A 33 -21.64 -6.39 -14.83
C ASN A 33 -23.01 -6.48 -14.10
N GLY A 34 -23.00 -6.67 -12.78
CA GLY A 34 -24.22 -6.86 -11.98
C GLY A 34 -24.78 -8.28 -11.96
N PHE A 35 -24.34 -9.17 -12.85
CA PHE A 35 -24.69 -10.61 -12.84
C PHE A 35 -23.55 -11.51 -12.39
N GLY A 36 -22.31 -11.03 -12.47
CA GLY A 36 -21.14 -11.76 -12.01
C GLY A 36 -19.83 -11.04 -12.32
N VAL A 37 -18.73 -11.75 -12.09
CA VAL A 37 -17.39 -11.30 -12.47
C VAL A 37 -17.16 -11.63 -13.94
N LEU A 38 -16.70 -10.63 -14.70
CA LEU A 38 -16.38 -10.73 -16.12
C LEU A 38 -14.99 -11.32 -16.40
N ALA A 39 -14.16 -11.45 -15.35
CA ALA A 39 -12.82 -12.02 -15.46
C ALA A 39 -12.82 -13.52 -15.18
N ASP A 40 -11.79 -14.20 -15.69
CA ASP A 40 -11.52 -15.59 -15.31
C ASP A 40 -11.40 -15.72 -13.78
N ARG A 41 -12.09 -16.71 -13.20
CA ARG A 41 -12.16 -16.87 -11.74
C ARG A 41 -10.81 -17.18 -11.11
N ALA A 42 -9.97 -17.97 -11.77
CA ALA A 42 -8.67 -18.36 -11.24
C ALA A 42 -7.70 -17.18 -11.28
N LEU A 43 -7.71 -16.43 -12.38
CA LEU A 43 -6.97 -15.17 -12.52
C LEU A 43 -7.39 -14.17 -11.43
N LEU A 44 -8.69 -13.92 -11.29
CA LEU A 44 -9.22 -13.00 -10.27
C LEU A 44 -8.79 -13.40 -8.86
N ARG A 45 -8.85 -14.70 -8.54
CA ARG A 45 -8.42 -15.21 -7.23
C ARG A 45 -6.93 -14.94 -7.01
N ASN A 46 -6.09 -15.20 -8.01
CA ASN A 46 -4.65 -14.96 -7.92
C ASN A 46 -4.34 -13.47 -7.74
N ASP A 47 -5.04 -12.61 -8.48
CA ASP A 47 -4.90 -11.17 -8.38
C ASP A 47 -5.33 -10.63 -7.01
N MET A 48 -6.45 -11.13 -6.46
CA MET A 48 -6.87 -10.79 -5.09
C MET A 48 -5.86 -11.24 -4.04
N LEU A 49 -5.26 -12.43 -4.20
CA LEU A 49 -4.22 -12.92 -3.29
C LEU A 49 -2.93 -12.08 -3.39
N ALA A 50 -2.54 -11.68 -4.60
CA ALA A 50 -1.40 -10.79 -4.82
C ALA A 50 -1.64 -9.41 -4.20
N ALA A 51 -2.84 -8.83 -4.40
CA ALA A 51 -3.23 -7.56 -3.79
C ALA A 51 -3.22 -7.64 -2.26
N LYS A 52 -3.76 -8.72 -1.69
CA LYS A 52 -3.73 -8.97 -0.24
C LYS A 52 -2.29 -8.97 0.28
N LYS A 53 -1.39 -9.72 -0.35
CA LYS A 53 0.02 -9.79 0.06
C LYS A 53 0.71 -8.43 -0.02
N ALA A 54 0.41 -7.64 -1.05
CA ALA A 54 0.95 -6.29 -1.20
C ALA A 54 0.44 -5.35 -0.09
N LEU A 55 -0.85 -5.42 0.27
CA LEU A 55 -1.42 -4.66 1.38
C LEU A 55 -0.84 -5.08 2.74
N GLU A 56 -0.66 -6.38 2.99
CA GLU A 56 -0.01 -6.89 4.19
C GLU A 56 1.43 -6.35 4.33
N ALA A 57 2.19 -6.29 3.22
CA ALA A 57 3.52 -5.69 3.22
C ALA A 57 3.50 -4.17 3.47
N ALA A 58 2.50 -3.45 2.96
CA ALA A 58 2.33 -2.04 3.28
C ALA A 58 2.01 -1.85 4.78
N LEU A 59 1.05 -2.60 5.32
CA LEU A 59 0.71 -2.53 6.75
C LEU A 59 1.92 -2.84 7.64
N GLN A 60 2.74 -3.83 7.26
CA GLN A 60 3.96 -4.14 8.00
C GLN A 60 4.95 -2.97 8.03
N GLU A 61 5.16 -2.26 6.91
CA GLU A 61 6.03 -1.08 6.88
C GLU A 61 5.46 0.04 7.77
N LEU A 62 4.13 0.23 7.77
CA LEU A 62 3.42 1.22 8.60
C LEU A 62 3.61 0.92 10.09
N ASP A 63 3.37 -0.34 10.49
CA ASP A 63 3.43 -0.79 11.88
C ASP A 63 4.88 -0.81 12.41
N SER A 64 5.86 -1.05 11.53
CA SER A 64 7.27 -1.11 11.91
C SER A 64 7.90 0.26 12.17
N PHE A 65 7.32 1.33 11.63
CA PHE A 65 7.83 2.69 11.79
C PHE A 65 6.98 3.47 12.79
N LEU A 66 7.44 3.57 14.04
CA LEU A 66 6.68 4.22 15.13
C LEU A 66 6.96 5.72 15.25
N LEU A 67 8.00 6.24 14.61
CA LEU A 67 8.50 7.60 14.79
C LEU A 67 8.03 8.54 13.66
N TRP A 68 6.72 8.61 13.46
CA TRP A 68 6.14 9.52 12.47
C TRP A 68 6.45 10.99 12.81
N PRO A 69 6.82 11.81 11.82
CA PRO A 69 6.97 13.24 12.00
C PRO A 69 5.63 13.84 12.46
N SER A 70 5.73 14.77 13.39
CA SER A 70 4.65 15.61 13.88
C SER A 70 4.84 17.04 13.36
N ASP A 71 3.88 17.92 13.58
CA ASP A 71 3.97 19.33 13.16
C ASP A 71 5.23 20.03 13.73
N GLU A 72 5.61 19.70 14.97
CA GLU A 72 6.85 20.20 15.60
C GLU A 72 8.13 19.78 14.85
N ASP A 73 8.10 18.66 14.11
CA ASP A 73 9.25 18.21 13.34
C ASP A 73 9.50 19.06 12.10
N TYR A 74 8.43 19.60 11.50
CA TYR A 74 8.51 20.41 10.29
C TYR A 74 8.90 21.86 10.59
N GLY A 75 8.54 22.36 11.77
CA GLY A 75 8.75 23.75 12.17
C GLY A 75 7.88 24.69 11.35
N ASP A 76 7.16 25.58 12.06
CA ASP A 76 6.75 26.84 11.44
C ASP A 76 7.99 27.71 11.13
#